data_AF-A0A372NK58-F1
#
_entry.id   AF-A0A372NK58-F1
#
_cell.length_a   1.000
_cell.length_b   1.000
_cell.length_c   1.000
_cell.angle_alpha   90.00
_cell.angle_beta   90.00
_cell.angle_gamma   90.00
#
_symmetry.space_group_name_H-M   'P 1'
#
loop_
_entity.id
_entity.type
_entity.pdbx_description
1 polymer ?
#
loop_
_entity_poly.entity_id
_entity_poly.type
_entity_poly.pdbx_seq_one_letter_code
_entity_poly.pdbx_strand_id
1 'polypeptide(L)'
;MRTLFATAVAFLLVLFQTEVALSANLVAQVSLSSQTMVVTQNGMVKYRWRVSTGRKGYGTPTGTWSAKWASRNHRSRKYNMAPMPFAVFFKGGYAVHATYETKRLGRPASHGCVRLHPDNAATFFQMANRNGLSNTKIVITR
;
A
#
# COMPACT_ATOMS: atom_id res chain seq x y z
N MET A 1 20.25 -63.26 -35.04
CA MET A 1 19.49 -62.50 -34.03
C MET A 1 20.21 -61.20 -33.75
N ARG A 2 19.49 -60.08 -33.79
CA ARG A 2 19.98 -58.70 -33.74
C ARG A 2 20.23 -58.28 -32.30
N THR A 3 21.34 -57.62 -32.00
CA THR A 3 21.41 -56.67 -30.87
C THR A 3 22.40 -55.56 -31.19
N LEU A 4 21.88 -54.42 -31.63
CA LEU A 4 22.54 -53.12 -31.60
C LEU A 4 22.31 -52.53 -30.21
N PHE A 5 23.36 -52.28 -29.44
CA PHE A 5 23.26 -51.50 -28.20
C PHE A 5 23.35 -50.02 -28.56
N ALA A 6 22.20 -49.35 -28.58
CA ALA A 6 22.11 -47.91 -28.73
C ALA A 6 22.48 -47.23 -27.40
N THR A 7 23.41 -46.29 -27.48
CA THR A 7 23.84 -45.40 -26.40
C THR A 7 22.69 -44.49 -25.96
N ALA A 8 22.23 -44.65 -24.71
CA ALA A 8 21.27 -43.74 -24.11
C ALA A 8 22.02 -42.55 -23.49
N VAL A 9 22.11 -41.45 -24.24
CA VAL A 9 22.51 -40.15 -23.70
C VAL A 9 21.35 -39.61 -22.88
N ALA A 10 21.44 -39.70 -21.55
CA ALA A 10 20.47 -39.12 -20.64
C ALA A 10 20.54 -37.59 -20.72
N PHE A 11 19.61 -37.00 -21.45
CA PHE A 11 19.39 -35.55 -21.51
C PHE A 11 18.78 -35.09 -20.17
N LEU A 12 19.63 -34.68 -19.21
CA LEU A 12 19.18 -34.05 -17.98
C LEU A 12 18.81 -32.59 -18.29
N LEU A 13 17.58 -32.37 -18.73
CA LEU A 13 16.98 -31.05 -18.86
C LEU A 13 16.77 -30.46 -17.46
N VAL A 14 17.75 -29.70 -16.98
CA VAL A 14 17.58 -28.81 -15.83
C VAL A 14 16.59 -27.73 -16.27
N LEU A 15 15.33 -27.87 -15.85
CA LEU A 15 14.33 -26.82 -15.97
C LEU A 15 14.79 -25.67 -15.07
N PHE A 16 15.43 -24.67 -15.66
CA PHE A 16 15.59 -23.36 -15.03
C PHE A 16 14.19 -22.78 -14.81
N GLN A 17 13.62 -23.05 -13.64
CA GLN A 17 12.44 -22.35 -13.20
C GLN A 17 12.85 -20.90 -12.98
N THR A 18 12.44 -20.02 -13.89
CA THR A 18 12.51 -18.59 -13.65
C THR A 18 11.54 -18.30 -12.53
N GLU A 19 12.03 -18.23 -11.30
CA GLU A 19 11.26 -17.61 -10.23
C GLU A 19 11.01 -16.17 -10.67
N VAL A 20 9.79 -15.90 -11.12
CA VAL A 20 9.31 -14.54 -11.22
C VAL A 20 9.31 -14.04 -9.79
N ALA A 21 10.38 -13.36 -9.40
CA ALA A 21 10.43 -12.64 -8.16
C ALA A 21 9.25 -11.66 -8.22
N LEU A 22 8.13 -12.04 -7.60
CA LEU A 22 7.04 -11.13 -7.31
C LEU A 22 7.63 -10.14 -6.32
N SER A 23 8.29 -9.10 -6.84
CA SER A 23 8.71 -7.94 -6.05
C SER A 23 7.51 -7.57 -5.21
N ALA A 24 7.65 -7.68 -3.89
CA ALA A 24 6.51 -7.79 -3.01
C ALA A 24 5.67 -6.52 -3.11
N ASN A 25 4.56 -6.58 -3.85
CA ASN A 25 3.73 -5.42 -4.15
C ASN A 25 2.76 -5.25 -2.99
N LEU A 26 3.04 -4.26 -2.13
CA LEU A 26 2.11 -3.80 -1.12
C LEU A 26 1.15 -2.81 -1.77
N VAL A 27 -0.15 -3.08 -1.76
CA VAL A 27 -1.15 -2.19 -2.35
C VAL A 27 -2.16 -1.77 -1.28
N ALA A 28 -2.30 -0.46 -1.10
CA ALA A 28 -3.38 0.16 -0.35
C ALA A 28 -4.46 0.64 -1.33
N GLN A 29 -5.54 -0.14 -1.47
CA GLN A 29 -6.70 0.23 -2.27
C GLN A 29 -7.70 0.97 -1.40
N VAL A 30 -7.96 2.25 -1.69
CA VAL A 30 -8.84 3.14 -0.96
C VAL A 30 -10.07 3.43 -1.80
N SER A 31 -11.24 3.10 -1.28
CA SER A 31 -12.52 3.50 -1.87
C SER A 31 -13.07 4.74 -1.16
N LEU A 32 -13.33 5.79 -1.93
CA LEU A 32 -13.92 7.02 -1.42
C LEU A 32 -15.39 6.83 -1.04
N SER A 33 -16.16 6.03 -1.78
CA SER A 33 -17.57 5.80 -1.51
C SER A 33 -17.80 4.98 -0.25
N SER A 34 -17.03 3.90 -0.07
CA SER A 34 -17.16 3.03 1.10
C SER A 34 -16.30 3.46 2.30
N GLN A 35 -15.45 4.48 2.13
CA GLN A 35 -14.50 4.96 3.15
C GLN A 35 -13.72 3.83 3.80
N THR A 36 -13.20 2.94 2.96
CA THR A 36 -12.45 1.76 3.36
C THR A 36 -11.12 1.71 2.62
N MET A 37 -10.08 1.24 3.31
CA MET A 37 -8.82 0.85 2.72
C MET A 37 -8.62 -0.65 2.86
N VAL A 38 -8.38 -1.33 1.74
CA VAL A 38 -7.98 -2.73 1.68
C VAL A 38 -6.48 -2.77 1.41
N VAL A 39 -5.75 -3.46 2.28
CA VAL A 39 -4.30 -3.67 2.11
C VAL A 39 -4.07 -5.08 1.61
N THR A 40 -3.46 -5.20 0.43
CA THR A 40 -3.00 -6.48 -0.11
C THR A 40 -1.49 -6.51 -0.16
N GLN A 41 -0.92 -7.69 0.05
CA GLN A 41 0.50 -7.95 -0.16
C GLN A 41 0.61 -9.19 -1.02
N ASN A 42 1.26 -9.06 -2.18
CA ASN A 42 1.39 -10.13 -3.17
C ASN A 42 0.02 -10.68 -3.60
N GLY A 43 -0.94 -9.77 -3.83
CA GLY A 43 -2.31 -10.12 -4.22
C GLY A 43 -3.21 -10.62 -3.09
N MET A 44 -2.66 -11.04 -1.95
CA MET A 44 -3.45 -11.52 -0.81
C MET A 44 -3.92 -10.38 0.08
N VAL A 45 -5.21 -10.33 0.42
CA VAL A 45 -5.76 -9.39 1.41
C VAL A 45 -5.16 -9.67 2.78
N LYS A 46 -4.53 -8.67 3.37
CA LYS A 46 -4.02 -8.71 4.74
C LYS A 46 -4.93 -7.97 5.71
N TYR A 47 -5.48 -6.84 5.28
CA TYR A 47 -6.28 -5.99 6.14
C TYR A 47 -7.41 -5.28 5.40
N ARG A 48 -8.46 -4.95 6.16
CA ARG A 48 -9.56 -4.07 5.76
C ARG A 48 -9.82 -3.08 6.88
N TRP A 49 -9.69 -1.79 6.60
CA TRP A 49 -9.79 -0.75 7.63
C TRP A 49 -10.70 0.39 7.18
N ARG A 50 -11.48 0.93 8.13
CA ARG A 50 -12.18 2.20 7.93
C ARG A 50 -11.17 3.33 7.78
N VAL A 51 -11.43 4.24 6.85
CA VAL A 51 -10.64 5.46 6.65
C VAL A 51 -11.51 6.71 6.74
N SER A 52 -10.87 7.86 6.91
CA SER A 52 -11.50 9.15 6.61
C SER A 52 -10.71 9.90 5.57
N THR A 53 -11.28 10.06 4.38
CA THR A 53 -10.69 10.84 3.30
C THR A 53 -11.19 12.30 3.33
N GLY A 54 -10.86 13.06 2.28
CA GLY A 54 -11.16 14.48 2.14
C GLY A 54 -12.65 14.80 2.21
N ARG A 55 -13.03 15.73 3.10
CA ARG A 55 -14.40 16.26 3.18
C ARG A 55 -14.74 17.17 2.00
N LYS A 56 -16.00 17.60 1.90
CA LYS A 56 -16.44 18.59 0.90
C LYS A 56 -15.51 19.82 0.92
N GLY A 57 -15.01 20.23 -0.25
CA GLY A 57 -14.03 21.32 -0.41
C GLY A 57 -12.55 20.90 -0.27
N TYR A 58 -12.27 19.65 0.11
CA TYR A 58 -10.91 19.14 0.33
C TYR A 58 -10.72 17.74 -0.29
N GLY A 59 -11.17 17.56 -1.53
CA GLY A 59 -11.23 16.24 -2.18
C GLY A 59 -9.90 15.48 -2.16
N THR A 60 -9.97 14.19 -1.84
CA THR A 60 -8.86 13.27 -2.05
C THR A 60 -8.79 12.92 -3.53
N PRO A 61 -7.62 13.06 -4.20
CA PRO A 61 -7.51 12.75 -5.62
C PRO A 61 -7.70 11.25 -5.87
N THR A 62 -8.35 10.89 -6.97
CA THR A 62 -8.42 9.51 -7.49
C THR A 62 -7.25 9.23 -8.43
N GLY A 63 -6.80 7.97 -8.47
CA GLY A 63 -5.65 7.55 -9.28
C GLY A 63 -4.75 6.57 -8.54
N THR A 64 -3.58 6.30 -9.13
CA THR A 64 -2.59 5.35 -8.62
C THR A 64 -1.24 6.03 -8.45
N TRP A 65 -0.63 5.88 -7.28
CA TRP A 65 0.69 6.44 -6.96
C TRP A 65 1.57 5.43 -6.24
N SER A 66 2.88 5.50 -6.44
CA SER A 66 3.83 4.88 -5.52
C SER A 66 4.00 5.76 -4.28
N ALA A 67 4.22 5.14 -3.12
CA ALA A 67 4.72 5.85 -1.95
C ALA A 67 6.08 6.50 -2.29
N LYS A 68 6.29 7.71 -1.78
CA LYS A 68 7.43 8.57 -2.12
C LYS A 68 8.40 8.68 -0.97
N TRP A 69 7.89 9.00 0.21
CA TRP A 69 8.66 9.11 1.43
C TRP A 69 7.74 8.89 2.62
N ALA A 70 8.33 8.58 3.77
CA ALA A 70 7.60 8.29 4.99
C ALA A 70 8.20 9.07 6.16
N SER A 71 7.36 9.47 7.10
CA SER A 71 7.80 10.14 8.32
C SER A 71 6.94 9.72 9.50
N ARG A 72 7.58 9.18 10.54
CA ARG A 72 6.90 8.65 11.73
C ARG A 72 6.18 9.76 12.52
N ASN A 73 6.81 10.93 12.65
CA ASN A 73 6.36 12.03 13.51
C ASN A 73 6.09 13.31 12.70
N HIS A 74 5.48 13.19 11.52
CA HIS A 74 5.26 14.35 10.66
C HIS A 74 4.29 15.37 11.29
N ARG A 75 4.56 16.65 11.03
CA ARG A 75 3.68 17.77 11.41
C ARG A 75 3.45 18.66 10.20
N SER A 76 2.18 18.88 9.86
CA SER A 76 1.82 19.66 8.69
C SER A 76 1.93 21.15 8.94
N ARG A 77 2.92 21.81 8.32
CA ARG A 77 3.05 23.29 8.38
C ARG A 77 1.84 24.01 7.82
N LYS A 78 1.24 23.49 6.74
CA LYS A 78 0.03 24.04 6.10
C LYS A 78 -1.19 24.05 7.04
N TYR A 79 -1.26 23.09 7.96
CA TYR A 79 -2.37 22.95 8.91
C TYR A 79 -1.90 23.21 10.34
N ASN A 80 -1.21 24.32 10.58
CA ASN A 80 -0.80 24.79 11.91
C ASN A 80 -0.09 23.71 12.76
N MET A 81 0.90 23.03 12.18
CA MET A 81 1.67 21.96 12.82
C MET A 81 0.82 20.76 13.29
N ALA A 82 -0.34 20.55 12.66
CA ALA A 82 -1.21 19.42 12.95
C ALA A 82 -0.45 18.08 12.82
N PRO A 83 -0.62 17.18 13.79
CA PRO A 83 0.09 15.91 13.80
C PRO A 83 -0.41 14.98 12.69
N MET A 84 0.54 14.36 11.99
CA MET A 84 0.31 13.30 11.02
C MET A 84 1.21 12.10 11.35
N PRO A 85 0.93 11.35 12.43
CA PRO A 85 1.77 10.23 12.82
C PRO A 85 1.73 9.13 11.75
N PHE A 86 2.86 8.43 11.59
CA PHE A 86 3.02 7.32 10.63
C PHE A 86 2.64 7.71 9.19
N ALA A 87 3.06 8.89 8.75
CA ALA A 87 2.69 9.41 7.44
C ALA A 87 3.48 8.71 6.32
N VAL A 88 2.77 8.20 5.32
CA VAL A 88 3.30 7.69 4.05
C VAL A 88 2.78 8.58 2.93
N PHE A 89 3.65 9.39 2.35
CA PHE A 89 3.31 10.36 1.31
C PHE A 89 3.33 9.73 -0.06
N PHE A 90 2.36 10.08 -0.91
CA PHE A 90 2.22 9.48 -2.24
C PHE A 90 2.05 10.51 -3.37
N LYS A 91 1.59 11.74 -3.07
CA LYS A 91 1.45 12.82 -4.06
C LYS A 91 1.58 14.19 -3.38
N GLY A 92 2.68 14.91 -3.58
CA GLY A 92 2.87 16.22 -2.94
C GLY A 92 2.67 16.15 -1.43
N GLY A 93 1.68 16.88 -0.90
CA GLY A 93 1.29 16.86 0.52
C GLY A 93 0.23 15.81 0.91
N TYR A 94 -0.23 14.95 -0.02
CA TYR A 94 -1.20 13.89 0.27
C TYR A 94 -0.50 12.65 0.84
N ALA A 95 -1.03 12.15 1.95
CA ALA A 95 -0.48 11.00 2.67
C ALA A 95 -1.58 10.07 3.21
N VAL A 96 -1.19 8.82 3.46
CA VAL A 96 -1.87 7.92 4.40
C VAL A 96 -1.24 8.14 5.77
N HIS A 97 -2.03 8.44 6.81
CA HIS A 97 -1.48 8.70 8.15
C HIS A 97 -2.50 8.44 9.27
N ALA A 98 -2.03 8.38 10.52
CA ALA A 98 -2.87 8.25 11.70
C ALA A 98 -3.69 9.51 12.00
N THR A 99 -4.84 9.33 12.65
CA THR A 99 -5.60 10.43 13.24
C THR A 99 -6.02 10.13 14.67
N TYR A 100 -6.12 11.17 15.49
CA TYR A 100 -6.72 11.09 16.82
C TYR A 100 -8.25 11.25 16.77
N GLU A 101 -8.83 11.71 15.65
CA GLU A 101 -10.29 11.78 15.45
C GLU A 101 -10.89 10.42 15.06
N THR A 102 -10.59 9.36 15.82
CA THR A 102 -10.95 7.96 15.49
C THR A 102 -12.46 7.76 15.33
N LYS A 103 -13.28 8.50 16.09
CA LYS A 103 -14.75 8.51 15.98
C LYS A 103 -15.26 8.92 14.59
N ARG A 104 -14.42 9.57 13.76
CA ARG A 104 -14.78 10.01 12.40
C ARG A 104 -14.47 8.99 11.31
N LEU A 105 -13.77 7.90 11.62
CA LEU A 105 -13.39 6.88 10.64
C LEU A 105 -14.62 6.24 9.98
N GLY A 106 -14.53 6.05 8.66
CA GLY A 106 -15.58 5.55 7.76
C GLY A 106 -16.55 6.62 7.26
N ARG A 107 -16.16 7.90 7.34
CA ARG A 107 -16.79 9.04 6.66
C ARG A 107 -15.74 10.07 6.25
N PRO A 108 -15.97 10.84 5.18
CA PRO A 108 -15.07 11.92 4.78
C PRO A 108 -14.98 12.98 5.88
N ALA A 109 -13.76 13.35 6.27
CA ALA A 109 -13.55 14.36 7.32
C ALA A 109 -12.17 15.03 7.27
N SER A 110 -11.23 14.55 6.43
CA SER A 110 -9.88 15.09 6.35
C SER A 110 -9.81 16.31 5.43
N HIS A 111 -8.61 16.90 5.32
CA HIS A 111 -8.29 17.92 4.33
C HIS A 111 -7.64 17.35 3.05
N GLY A 112 -7.94 16.09 2.73
CA GLY A 112 -7.50 15.42 1.50
C GLY A 112 -6.68 14.15 1.74
N CYS A 113 -5.98 14.05 2.87
CA CYS A 113 -5.24 12.85 3.25
C CYS A 113 -6.17 11.66 3.56
N VAL A 114 -5.63 10.45 3.49
CA VAL A 114 -6.32 9.22 3.91
C VAL A 114 -5.96 8.96 5.37
N ARG A 115 -6.94 9.12 6.27
CA ARG A 115 -6.71 8.96 7.71
C ARG A 115 -7.10 7.57 8.18
N LEU A 116 -6.28 7.00 9.05
CA LEU A 116 -6.45 5.69 9.66
C LEU A 116 -6.49 5.78 11.19
N HIS A 117 -7.00 4.72 11.81
CA HIS A 117 -6.74 4.45 13.22
C HIS A 117 -5.23 4.41 13.48
N PRO A 118 -4.72 4.90 14.63
CA PRO A 118 -3.29 4.90 14.93
C PRO A 118 -2.60 3.55 14.72
N ASP A 119 -3.19 2.45 15.20
CA ASP A 119 -2.60 1.11 15.08
C ASP A 119 -2.51 0.63 13.62
N ASN A 120 -3.54 0.95 12.83
CA ASN A 120 -3.60 0.61 11.41
C ASN A 120 -2.57 1.42 10.61
N ALA A 121 -2.41 2.71 10.95
CA ALA A 121 -1.41 3.57 10.34
C ALA A 121 0.02 3.11 10.68
N ALA A 122 0.28 2.74 11.93
CA ALA A 122 1.56 2.19 12.37
C ALA A 122 1.89 0.88 11.63
N THR A 123 0.90 0.00 11.49
CA THR A 123 1.02 -1.25 10.73
C THR A 123 1.33 -0.98 9.26
N PHE A 124 0.52 -0.14 8.59
CA PHE A 124 0.75 0.22 7.19
C PHE A 124 2.11 0.85 6.96
N PHE A 125 2.51 1.79 7.83
CA PHE A 125 3.82 2.43 7.77
C PHE A 125 4.95 1.40 7.88
N GLN A 126 4.85 0.46 8.82
CA GLN A 126 5.85 -0.59 8.97
C GLN A 126 5.90 -1.51 7.74
N MET A 127 4.74 -1.92 7.22
CA MET A 127 4.66 -2.71 5.99
C MET A 127 5.28 -1.98 4.80
N ALA A 128 4.98 -0.69 4.62
CA ALA A 128 5.49 0.12 3.51
C ALA A 128 7.02 0.27 3.58
N ASN A 129 7.59 0.50 4.77
CA ASN A 129 9.04 0.56 4.94
C ASN A 129 9.70 -0.80 4.71
N ARG A 130 9.10 -1.90 5.18
CA ARG A 130 9.65 -3.26 5.00
C ARG A 130 9.64 -3.73 3.54
N ASN A 131 8.57 -3.44 2.79
CA ASN A 131 8.46 -3.83 1.38
C ASN A 131 9.20 -2.87 0.44
N GLY A 132 9.60 -1.70 0.94
CA GLY A 132 10.13 -0.61 0.14
C GLY A 132 9.01 0.32 -0.36
N LEU A 133 9.26 1.63 -0.28
CA LEU A 133 8.26 2.64 -0.66
C LEU A 133 7.94 2.61 -2.17
N SER A 134 8.94 2.36 -3.02
CA SER A 134 8.75 2.21 -4.47
C SER A 134 7.80 1.05 -4.83
N ASN A 135 7.84 -0.03 -4.05
CA ASN A 135 6.99 -1.23 -4.17
C ASN A 135 5.65 -1.10 -3.45
N THR A 136 5.39 0.05 -2.79
CA THR A 136 4.11 0.33 -2.13
C THR A 136 3.26 1.23 -3.03
N LYS A 137 2.08 0.75 -3.43
CA LYS A 137 1.11 1.49 -4.26
C LYS A 137 -0.08 1.95 -3.42
N ILE A 138 -0.49 3.19 -3.64
CA ILE A 138 -1.73 3.76 -3.12
C ILE A 138 -2.66 3.93 -4.32
N VAL A 139 -3.76 3.20 -4.34
CA VAL A 139 -4.77 3.22 -5.40
C VAL A 139 -6.04 3.81 -4.80
N ILE A 140 -6.53 4.91 -5.34
CA ILE A 140 -7.72 5.60 -4.83
C ILE A 140 -8.80 5.64 -5.90
N THR A 141 -9.92 4.99 -5.63
CA THR A 141 -11.08 4.92 -6.51
C THR A 141 -12.31 5.53 -5.86
N ARG A 142 -13.30 5.89 -6.66
CA ARG A 142 -14.60 6.29 -6.14
C ARG A 142 -15.32 5.07 -5.59
#